data_AF-A0A484LRH9-F1
#
_entry.id   AF-A0A484LRH9-F1
#
_cell.length_a   1.000
_cell.length_b   1.000
_cell.length_c   1.000
_cell.angle_alpha   90.00
_cell.angle_beta   90.00
_cell.angle_gamma   90.00
#
_symmetry.space_group_name_H-M   'P 1'
#
loop_
_entity.id
_entity.type
_entity.pdbx_description
1 polymer ?
#
loop_
_entity_poly.entity_id
_entity_poly.type
_entity_poly.pdbx_seq_one_letter_code
_entity_poly.pdbx_strand_id
1 'polypeptide(L)'
;MIYHTSLASHELARRGDFALVVVPMMRNGFTHSFSAYEHFFSGFSCLAVPFGEYLRREYICSVLGFDGQPKALILDPSQRVLYHGQPKMFSRFGGAEGGAFPFTPDRVGAYLRHERGWHDHYSLNELLGLRDTDVLYNIGYYHAGSDRLEDEEDGRRGITISELKRKFVGIYVCFDGSSLYELEAVYKECCKRGKECELEIVVVGVPFVGMEPPKLMEKFMIEALESVKLLGWWFLPFNNTVSHRLCRMRSDSQEDGLFIVDPVRKYVDVYGFPVMADFGGVDAYPFNRRNLIEKEFERKMGLRLKSLLPSCWEQHVIKRLNNMDEEVPLAQVLEKMPFVVLYMYKGGKVFEKKNKIWWGYEDGDKLAAWYKNEIRGKGHSSSVVVVTVSMDGIDGDTDWFLETEWSVCPADPFKSAKICDEYFFHRQCRPDEVVVAFGEDGRIQSLDASHIMECQGPPFHANNLHAEIAKEFYKTGFLYMYHAAAL
;
A
#
# COMPACT_ATOMS: atom_id res chain seq x y z
N MET A 1 -10.07 20.24 17.86
CA MET A 1 -8.91 20.53 18.74
C MET A 1 -9.18 20.23 20.21
N ILE A 2 -10.10 20.93 20.90
CA ILE A 2 -10.37 20.72 22.33
C ILE A 2 -10.74 19.27 22.65
N TYR A 3 -11.57 18.64 21.81
CA TYR A 3 -11.93 17.22 21.93
C TYR A 3 -10.71 16.29 21.96
N HIS A 4 -9.79 16.39 20.98
CA HIS A 4 -8.56 15.57 20.99
C HIS A 4 -7.66 15.86 22.19
N THR A 5 -7.60 17.11 22.65
CA THR A 5 -6.87 17.46 23.88
C THR A 5 -7.49 16.78 25.11
N SER A 6 -8.82 16.72 25.18
CA SER A 6 -9.56 16.00 26.22
C SER A 6 -9.24 14.51 26.19
N LEU A 7 -9.31 13.86 25.02
CA LEU A 7 -8.94 12.45 24.88
C LEU A 7 -7.48 12.19 25.27
N ALA A 8 -6.55 13.03 24.80
CA ALA A 8 -5.13 12.93 25.15
C ALA A 8 -4.87 13.17 26.65
N SER A 9 -5.69 13.97 27.34
CA SER A 9 -5.52 14.22 28.77
C SER A 9 -5.64 12.94 29.61
N HIS A 10 -6.57 12.05 29.25
CA HIS A 10 -6.74 10.75 29.91
C HIS A 10 -5.53 9.84 29.73
N GLU A 11 -4.85 9.93 28.59
CA GLU A 11 -3.62 9.18 28.31
C GLU A 11 -2.43 9.76 29.08
N LEU A 12 -2.25 11.09 29.02
CA LEU A 12 -1.16 11.79 29.70
C LEU A 12 -1.22 11.63 31.22
N ALA A 13 -2.43 11.64 31.80
CA ALA A 13 -2.64 11.45 33.23
C ALA A 13 -2.12 10.11 33.75
N ARG A 14 -1.99 9.07 32.90
CA ARG A 14 -1.47 7.76 33.28
C ARG A 14 0.06 7.67 33.29
N ARG A 15 0.77 8.63 32.68
CA ARG A 15 2.22 8.52 32.49
C ARG A 15 3.04 8.76 33.77
N GLY A 16 2.50 9.47 34.76
CA GLY A 16 3.19 9.80 36.01
C GLY A 16 4.34 10.81 35.88
N ASP A 17 4.94 10.94 34.68
CA ASP A 17 6.06 11.84 34.35
C ASP A 17 5.63 13.16 33.70
N PHE A 18 4.32 13.39 33.53
CA PHE A 18 3.77 14.55 32.84
C PHE A 18 2.50 15.05 33.52
N ALA A 19 2.39 16.37 33.71
CA ALA A 19 1.19 17.01 34.26
C ALA A 19 0.57 17.94 33.22
N LEU A 20 -0.66 17.65 32.79
CA LEU A 20 -1.43 18.56 31.95
C LEU A 20 -2.17 19.56 32.85
N VAL A 21 -1.93 20.85 32.65
CA VAL A 21 -2.67 21.95 33.28
C VAL A 21 -3.49 22.66 32.21
N VAL A 22 -4.80 22.75 32.43
CA VAL A 22 -5.71 23.45 31.52
C VAL A 22 -6.14 24.79 32.15
N VAL A 23 -5.98 25.87 31.39
CA VAL A 23 -6.35 27.23 31.79
C VAL A 23 -7.55 27.67 30.94
N PRO A 24 -8.77 27.65 31.48
CA PRO A 24 -9.96 27.97 30.71
C PRO A 24 -10.20 29.48 30.65
N MET A 25 -10.38 30.01 29.45
CA MET A 25 -10.95 31.34 29.25
C MET A 25 -12.46 31.21 29.06
N MET A 26 -13.23 31.67 30.03
CA MET A 26 -14.70 31.58 29.99
C MET A 26 -15.25 32.57 28.97
N ARG A 27 -16.23 32.14 28.15
CA ARG A 27 -16.91 33.04 27.21
C ARG A 27 -17.71 34.11 27.95
N ASN A 28 -17.88 35.27 27.32
CA ASN A 28 -18.79 36.31 27.79
C ASN A 28 -20.18 35.72 28.06
N GLY A 29 -20.76 36.03 29.22
CA GLY A 29 -22.02 35.44 29.70
C GLY A 29 -21.86 34.18 30.58
N PHE A 30 -20.69 33.54 30.58
CA PHE A 30 -20.39 32.36 31.42
C PHE A 30 -19.27 32.59 32.44
N THR A 31 -18.73 33.82 32.52
CA THR A 31 -17.62 34.20 33.42
C THR A 31 -17.87 33.86 34.89
N HIS A 32 -19.13 33.89 35.33
CA HIS A 32 -19.55 33.55 36.68
C HIS A 32 -20.29 32.21 36.80
N SER A 33 -20.30 31.39 35.74
CA SER A 33 -20.97 30.08 35.74
C SER A 33 -20.02 28.97 36.21
N PHE A 34 -20.11 28.60 37.48
CA PHE A 34 -19.35 27.47 38.02
C PHE A 34 -19.77 26.15 37.37
N SER A 35 -21.07 25.97 37.08
CA SER A 35 -21.56 24.77 36.41
C SER A 35 -21.00 24.59 35.00
N ALA A 36 -20.86 25.69 34.23
CA ALA A 36 -20.22 25.62 32.92
C ALA A 36 -18.73 25.26 33.02
N TYR A 37 -18.04 25.77 34.05
CA TYR A 37 -16.65 25.42 34.34
C TYR A 37 -16.53 23.93 34.67
N GLU A 38 -17.32 23.40 35.61
CA GLU A 38 -17.30 21.98 35.98
C GLU A 38 -17.66 21.07 34.80
N HIS A 39 -18.69 21.43 34.04
CA HIS A 39 -19.10 20.66 32.87
C HIS A 39 -17.99 20.59 31.83
N PHE A 40 -17.30 21.70 31.55
CA PHE A 40 -16.15 21.70 30.63
C PHE A 40 -15.04 20.75 31.10
N PHE A 41 -14.72 20.74 32.40
CA PHE A 41 -13.68 19.88 32.95
C PHE A 41 -14.08 18.42 33.10
N SER A 42 -15.38 18.11 33.10
CA SER A 42 -15.85 16.71 33.20
C SER A 42 -15.31 15.80 32.08
N GLY A 43 -14.94 16.39 30.94
CA GLY A 43 -14.32 15.68 29.82
C GLY A 43 -12.79 15.55 29.89
N PHE A 44 -12.13 15.99 30.97
CA PHE A 44 -10.66 15.96 31.05
C PHE A 44 -10.17 15.18 32.28
N SER A 45 -8.99 14.57 32.14
CA SER A 45 -8.16 14.15 33.27
C SER A 45 -6.93 15.05 33.34
N CYS A 46 -7.08 16.21 33.99
CA CYS A 46 -6.03 17.22 34.07
C CYS A 46 -6.10 18.02 35.37
N LEU A 47 -5.06 18.80 35.62
CA LEU A 47 -5.09 19.90 36.59
C LEU A 47 -5.74 21.13 35.95
N ALA A 48 -6.34 22.00 36.77
CA ALA A 48 -7.00 23.20 36.31
C ALA A 48 -6.70 24.40 37.21
N VAL A 49 -6.66 25.61 36.63
CA VAL A 49 -6.58 26.85 37.42
C VAL A 49 -7.95 27.13 38.06
N PRO A 50 -8.07 27.18 39.40
CA PRO A 50 -9.35 27.16 40.11
C PRO A 50 -10.35 28.22 39.66
N PHE A 51 -11.65 27.91 39.71
CA PHE A 51 -12.74 28.80 39.25
C PHE A 51 -12.64 30.23 39.83
N GLY A 52 -12.34 30.37 41.13
CA GLY A 52 -12.21 31.67 41.81
C GLY A 52 -11.03 32.52 41.34
N GLU A 53 -10.01 31.96 40.70
CA GLU A 53 -8.81 32.68 40.26
C GLU A 53 -8.96 33.26 38.83
N TYR A 54 -10.09 33.93 38.55
CA TYR A 54 -10.38 34.41 37.19
C TYR A 54 -9.34 35.41 36.65
N LEU A 55 -8.87 36.37 37.47
CA LEU A 55 -7.82 37.33 37.10
C LEU A 55 -6.52 36.61 36.72
N ARG A 56 -6.18 35.51 37.41
CA ARG A 56 -4.99 34.73 37.12
C ARG A 56 -5.13 33.97 35.80
N ARG A 57 -6.32 33.41 35.53
CA ARG A 57 -6.60 32.77 34.23
C ARG A 57 -6.49 33.78 33.09
N GLU A 58 -7.07 34.96 33.24
CA GLU A 58 -6.99 36.04 32.25
C GLU A 58 -5.56 36.47 31.99
N TYR A 59 -4.77 36.67 33.07
CA TYR A 59 -3.35 36.99 32.97
C TYR A 59 -2.57 35.91 32.22
N ILE A 60 -2.72 34.64 32.59
CA ILE A 60 -2.02 33.53 31.92
C ILE A 60 -2.39 33.47 30.44
N CYS A 61 -3.68 33.52 30.12
CA CYS A 61 -4.15 33.51 28.73
C CYS A 61 -3.61 34.70 27.93
N SER A 62 -3.58 35.89 28.52
CA SER A 62 -3.03 37.10 27.88
C SER A 62 -1.54 36.94 27.60
N VAL A 63 -0.74 36.51 28.58
CA VAL A 63 0.71 36.30 28.43
C VAL A 63 1.02 35.23 27.38
N LEU A 64 0.21 34.18 27.29
CA LEU A 64 0.37 33.12 26.29
C LEU A 64 -0.19 33.49 24.90
N GLY A 65 -0.69 34.72 24.71
CA GLY A 65 -1.23 35.19 23.44
C GLY A 65 -2.49 34.43 23.02
N PHE A 66 -3.38 34.12 23.95
CA PHE A 66 -4.67 33.50 23.65
C PHE A 66 -5.55 34.46 22.85
N ASP A 67 -5.89 34.05 21.63
CA ASP A 67 -6.63 34.79 20.61
C ASP A 67 -8.02 34.19 20.35
N GLY A 68 -8.51 33.39 21.30
CA GLY A 68 -9.72 32.58 21.15
C GLY A 68 -9.45 31.17 20.60
N GLN A 69 -8.23 30.86 20.13
CA GLN A 69 -7.84 29.51 19.75
C GLN A 69 -7.08 28.81 20.87
N PRO A 70 -7.30 27.50 21.10
CA PRO A 70 -6.54 26.74 22.10
C PRO A 70 -5.03 26.88 21.88
N LYS A 71 -4.31 27.23 22.94
CA LYS A 71 -2.84 27.27 22.99
C LYS A 71 -2.33 26.19 23.93
N ALA A 72 -1.16 25.65 23.64
CA ALA A 72 -0.41 24.72 24.46
C ALA A 72 0.98 25.30 24.70
N LEU A 73 1.43 25.18 25.94
CA LEU A 73 2.78 25.45 26.39
C LEU A 73 3.33 24.16 26.99
N ILE A 74 4.46 23.67 26.47
CA ILE A 74 5.15 22.51 27.02
C ILE A 74 6.42 23.01 27.69
N LEU A 75 6.60 22.65 28.96
CA LEU A 75 7.76 23.00 29.76
C LEU A 75 8.58 21.74 30.06
N ASP A 76 9.90 21.87 30.09
CA ASP A 76 10.77 20.84 30.65
C ASP A 76 10.80 20.91 32.20
N PRO A 77 11.40 19.93 32.89
CA PRO A 77 11.53 19.98 34.36
C PRO A 77 12.31 21.19 34.89
N SER A 78 13.10 21.87 34.04
CA SER A 78 13.81 23.11 34.36
C SER A 78 12.97 24.36 34.05
N GLN A 79 11.67 24.20 33.76
CA GLN A 79 10.70 25.25 33.41
C GLN A 79 11.04 26.00 32.11
N ARG A 80 11.85 25.41 31.23
CA ARG A 80 12.14 26.00 29.91
C ARG A 80 11.05 25.63 28.93
N VAL A 81 10.70 26.58 28.07
CA VAL A 81 9.70 26.38 27.02
C VAL A 81 10.26 25.48 25.92
N LEU A 82 9.65 24.30 25.77
CA LEU A 82 9.93 23.35 24.69
C LEU A 82 9.00 23.54 23.50
N TYR A 83 7.78 24.03 23.73
CA TYR A 83 6.78 24.28 22.70
C TYR A 83 5.81 25.36 23.15
N HIS A 84 5.45 26.27 22.23
CA HIS A 84 4.35 27.23 22.38
C HIS A 84 3.60 27.32 21.05
N GLY A 85 2.31 27.03 21.06
CA GLY A 85 1.52 27.00 19.82
C GLY A 85 0.15 26.36 20.02
N GLN A 86 -0.50 25.92 18.95
CA GLN A 86 -1.77 25.18 19.05
C GLN A 86 -1.52 23.71 19.43
N PRO A 87 -2.42 23.03 20.17
CA PRO A 87 -2.25 21.63 20.59
C PRO A 87 -2.42 20.60 19.45
N LYS A 88 -1.94 20.88 18.23
CA LYS A 88 -2.09 20.03 17.02
C LYS A 88 -1.44 18.65 17.16
N MET A 89 -0.52 18.48 18.10
CA MET A 89 0.08 17.17 18.37
C MET A 89 -0.98 16.17 18.85
N PHE A 90 -1.96 16.57 19.67
CA PHE A 90 -2.93 15.64 20.23
C PHE A 90 -3.93 15.15 19.18
N SER A 91 -4.34 16.01 18.25
CA SER A 91 -5.18 15.60 17.11
C SER A 91 -4.42 14.77 16.08
N ARG A 92 -3.09 14.71 16.18
CA ARG A 92 -2.26 13.96 15.24
C ARG A 92 -1.79 12.63 15.82
N PHE A 93 -1.42 12.60 17.11
CA PHE A 93 -0.73 11.47 17.74
C PHE A 93 -1.44 10.90 18.97
N GLY A 94 -2.43 11.61 19.53
CA GLY A 94 -2.88 11.34 20.90
C GLY A 94 -1.84 11.76 21.95
N GLY A 95 -2.05 11.31 23.20
CA GLY A 95 -1.22 11.64 24.35
C GLY A 95 -0.21 10.55 24.74
N ALA A 96 -0.40 9.30 24.30
CA ALA A 96 0.49 8.18 24.67
C ALA A 96 1.55 7.83 23.61
N GLU A 97 1.63 8.52 22.47
CA GLU A 97 2.61 8.21 21.42
C GLU A 97 4.04 8.55 21.86
N GLY A 98 4.77 7.53 22.31
CA GLY A 98 6.10 7.68 22.89
C GLY A 98 7.13 8.23 21.91
N GLY A 99 7.03 7.89 20.62
CA GLY A 99 7.97 8.36 19.60
C GLY A 99 7.90 9.86 19.32
N ALA A 100 6.73 10.48 19.57
CA ALA A 100 6.52 11.91 19.37
C ALA A 100 6.72 12.72 20.66
N PHE A 101 6.65 12.11 21.84
CA PHE A 101 6.84 12.78 23.14
C PHE A 101 8.26 13.37 23.27
N PRO A 102 8.46 14.56 23.89
CA PRO A 102 7.47 15.45 24.53
C PRO A 102 6.81 16.45 23.54
N PHE A 103 6.57 16.03 22.31
CA PHE A 103 5.86 16.78 21.27
C PHE A 103 6.51 18.10 20.83
N THR A 104 7.83 18.21 20.98
CA THR A 104 8.61 19.30 20.36
C THR A 104 8.58 19.19 18.83
N PRO A 105 8.69 20.31 18.09
CA PRO A 105 8.71 20.28 16.62
C PRO A 105 9.76 19.33 16.05
N ASP A 106 10.95 19.26 16.65
CA ASP A 106 12.04 18.38 16.19
C ASP A 106 11.71 16.90 16.41
N ARG A 107 11.21 16.53 17.58
CA ARG A 107 10.77 15.15 17.89
C ARG A 107 9.63 14.71 17.00
N VAL A 108 8.62 15.56 16.83
CA VAL A 108 7.47 15.31 15.94
C VAL A 108 7.94 15.17 14.49
N GLY A 109 8.82 16.06 14.04
CA GLY A 109 9.39 16.03 12.69
C GLY A 109 10.22 14.77 12.45
N ALA A 110 11.04 14.37 13.42
CA ALA A 110 11.81 13.13 13.36
C ALA A 110 10.87 11.92 13.29
N TYR A 111 9.91 11.82 14.21
CA TYR A 111 8.93 10.73 14.24
C TYR A 111 8.19 10.57 12.90
N LEU A 112 7.72 11.66 12.31
CA LEU A 112 7.01 11.63 11.01
C LEU A 112 7.90 11.28 9.82
N ARG A 113 9.20 11.60 9.87
CA ARG A 113 10.15 11.15 8.84
C ARG A 113 10.42 9.66 8.96
N HIS A 114 10.48 9.13 10.19
CA HIS A 114 10.64 7.70 10.43
C HIS A 114 9.37 6.93 10.05
N GLU A 115 8.18 7.37 10.48
CA GLU A 115 6.89 6.69 10.23
C GLU A 115 6.62 6.46 8.74
N ARG A 116 6.96 7.42 7.86
CA ARG A 116 6.80 7.30 6.40
C ARG A 116 7.70 6.26 5.74
N GLY A 117 8.75 5.80 6.40
CA GLY A 117 9.68 4.79 5.87
C GLY A 117 9.58 3.44 6.57
N TRP A 118 8.64 3.25 7.50
CA TRP A 118 8.64 2.15 8.48
C TRP A 118 7.36 1.30 8.47
N HIS A 119 6.54 1.35 7.41
CA HIS A 119 5.46 0.36 7.26
C HIS A 119 5.97 -1.09 7.42
N ASP A 120 7.27 -1.31 7.17
CA ASP A 120 7.90 -2.62 7.09
C ASP A 120 8.45 -3.16 8.43
N HIS A 121 8.30 -2.42 9.53
CA HIS A 121 8.93 -2.76 10.81
C HIS A 121 7.99 -2.85 12.00
N TYR A 122 6.73 -2.45 11.84
CA TYR A 122 5.78 -2.57 12.94
C TYR A 122 5.39 -4.03 13.15
N SER A 123 5.55 -4.51 14.38
CA SER A 123 4.90 -5.73 14.84
C SER A 123 3.43 -5.48 15.16
N LEU A 124 2.61 -6.54 15.17
CA LEU A 124 1.19 -6.48 15.55
C LEU A 124 0.96 -5.71 16.87
N ASN A 125 1.85 -5.89 17.85
CA ASN A 125 1.76 -5.23 19.17
C ASN A 125 1.98 -3.74 19.08
N GLU A 126 2.95 -3.33 18.27
CA GLU A 126 3.26 -1.93 18.10
C GLU A 126 2.15 -1.24 17.31
N LEU A 127 1.52 -1.90 16.33
CA LEU A 127 0.31 -1.37 15.70
C LEU A 127 -0.81 -1.18 16.72
N LEU A 128 -1.17 -2.24 17.44
CA LEU A 128 -2.34 -2.25 18.33
C LEU A 128 -2.08 -1.59 19.69
N GLY A 129 -0.83 -1.25 20.03
CA GLY A 129 -0.47 -0.70 21.34
C GLY A 129 -0.69 -1.67 22.50
N LEU A 130 -0.55 -2.98 22.25
CA LEU A 130 -0.85 -4.06 23.19
C LEU A 130 0.38 -4.92 23.50
N ARG A 131 0.40 -5.55 24.67
CA ARG A 131 1.41 -6.54 25.07
C ARG A 131 1.00 -7.92 24.59
N ASP A 132 1.97 -8.84 24.54
CA ASP A 132 1.73 -10.23 24.13
C ASP A 132 0.70 -10.97 25.00
N THR A 133 0.60 -10.58 26.27
CA THR A 133 -0.33 -11.14 27.25
C THR A 133 -1.73 -10.52 27.21
N ASP A 134 -1.91 -9.40 26.51
CA ASP A 134 -3.20 -8.76 26.42
C ASP A 134 -4.13 -9.60 25.53
N VAL A 135 -5.43 -9.55 25.81
CA VAL A 135 -6.46 -10.39 25.18
C VAL A 135 -7.42 -9.52 24.39
N LEU A 136 -7.66 -9.89 23.13
CA LEU A 136 -8.79 -9.37 22.35
C LEU A 136 -9.96 -10.32 22.51
N TYR A 137 -11.15 -9.76 22.60
CA TYR A 137 -12.40 -10.52 22.64
C TYR A 137 -13.11 -10.41 21.31
N ASN A 138 -13.86 -11.44 20.95
CA ASN A 138 -14.74 -11.33 19.80
C ASN A 138 -15.85 -10.30 20.06
N ILE A 139 -16.40 -9.72 19.00
CA ILE A 139 -17.38 -8.63 19.10
C ILE A 139 -18.64 -9.08 19.82
N GLY A 140 -19.11 -10.31 19.58
CA GLY A 140 -20.30 -10.87 20.25
C GLY A 140 -20.16 -10.86 21.78
N TYR A 141 -19.03 -11.35 22.30
CA TYR A 141 -18.73 -11.35 23.73
C TYR A 141 -18.53 -9.92 24.27
N TYR A 142 -17.82 -9.06 23.54
CA TYR A 142 -17.62 -7.68 23.94
C TYR A 142 -18.94 -6.90 24.05
N HIS A 143 -19.88 -7.14 23.12
CA HIS A 143 -21.17 -6.45 23.07
C HIS A 143 -22.17 -6.97 24.11
N ALA A 144 -22.26 -8.29 24.29
CA ALA A 144 -23.25 -8.90 25.19
C ALA A 144 -23.00 -8.61 26.68
N GLY A 145 -21.75 -8.24 27.05
CA GLY A 145 -21.33 -8.16 28.45
C GLY A 145 -21.31 -9.52 29.14
N SER A 146 -20.79 -9.60 30.35
CA SER A 146 -20.63 -10.85 31.11
C SER A 146 -21.93 -11.59 31.44
N ASP A 147 -23.10 -10.97 31.22
CA ASP A 147 -24.39 -11.42 31.77
C ASP A 147 -25.23 -12.25 30.80
N ARG A 148 -24.76 -12.47 29.57
CA ARG A 148 -25.41 -13.34 28.59
C ARG A 148 -24.34 -14.18 27.92
N LEU A 149 -24.41 -15.50 28.11
CA LEU A 149 -23.94 -16.58 27.21
C LEU A 149 -23.43 -17.77 28.04
N GLU A 150 -24.36 -18.54 28.61
CA GLU A 150 -24.09 -19.89 29.11
C GLU A 150 -24.09 -20.95 27.98
N ASP A 151 -24.53 -20.64 26.76
CA ASP A 151 -24.78 -21.68 25.74
C ASP A 151 -24.18 -21.40 24.35
N GLU A 152 -22.84 -21.36 24.24
CA GLU A 152 -22.18 -21.72 22.96
C GLU A 152 -21.04 -22.70 23.25
N GLU A 153 -21.27 -23.97 22.92
CA GLU A 153 -20.36 -25.10 23.16
C GLU A 153 -19.09 -25.12 22.28
N ASP A 154 -18.86 -24.17 21.37
CA ASP A 154 -17.78 -24.31 20.36
C ASP A 154 -16.99 -23.03 20.00
N GLY A 155 -17.22 -21.89 20.67
CA GLY A 155 -16.64 -20.59 20.29
C GLY A 155 -15.47 -20.12 21.14
N ARG A 156 -14.29 -19.91 20.55
CA ARG A 156 -13.17 -19.21 21.21
C ARG A 156 -13.55 -17.74 21.50
N ARG A 157 -13.75 -17.39 22.78
CA ARG A 157 -14.23 -16.05 23.21
C ARG A 157 -13.17 -14.95 23.17
N GLY A 158 -11.90 -15.32 23.34
CA GLY A 158 -10.79 -14.38 23.33
C GLY A 158 -9.50 -14.98 22.80
N ILE A 159 -8.62 -14.12 22.30
CA ILE A 159 -7.32 -14.47 21.75
C ILE A 159 -6.24 -13.59 22.34
N THR A 160 -5.11 -14.20 22.76
CA THR A 160 -3.96 -13.42 23.19
C THR A 160 -3.26 -12.84 21.97
N ILE A 161 -2.63 -11.68 22.12
CA ILE A 161 -1.85 -11.09 21.03
C ILE A 161 -0.69 -12.01 20.61
N SER A 162 -0.08 -12.73 21.55
CA SER A 162 0.98 -13.71 21.26
C SER A 162 0.56 -14.83 20.31
N GLU A 163 -0.72 -15.25 20.39
CA GLU A 163 -1.29 -16.27 19.50
C GLU A 163 -1.70 -15.67 18.16
N LEU A 164 -2.29 -14.47 18.19
CA LEU A 164 -2.73 -13.77 16.98
C LEU A 164 -1.54 -13.44 16.06
N LYS A 165 -0.36 -13.11 16.62
CA LYS A 165 0.91 -12.91 15.89
C LYS A 165 1.36 -14.10 15.04
N ARG A 166 0.89 -15.30 15.34
CA ARG A 166 1.27 -16.52 14.62
C ARG A 166 0.33 -16.80 13.44
N LYS A 167 -0.70 -15.98 13.28
CA LYS A 167 -1.71 -16.08 12.24
C LYS A 167 -1.57 -14.94 11.24
N PHE A 168 -2.16 -15.11 10.07
CA PHE A 168 -2.29 -14.03 9.10
C PHE A 168 -3.43 -13.11 9.55
N VAL A 169 -3.16 -11.82 9.77
CA VAL A 169 -4.12 -10.90 10.42
C VAL A 169 -4.42 -9.72 9.51
N GLY A 170 -5.71 -9.51 9.22
CA GLY A 170 -6.22 -8.26 8.68
C GLY A 170 -6.66 -7.34 9.82
N ILE A 171 -6.07 -6.15 9.92
CA ILE A 171 -6.59 -5.10 10.81
C ILE A 171 -7.51 -4.22 9.97
N TYR A 172 -8.81 -4.41 10.16
CA TYR A 172 -9.85 -3.62 9.53
C TYR A 172 -10.06 -2.33 10.33
N VAL A 173 -9.66 -1.22 9.73
CA VAL A 173 -9.78 0.12 10.28
C VAL A 173 -11.07 0.73 9.75
N CYS A 174 -12.13 0.62 10.56
CA CYS A 174 -13.46 1.10 10.22
C CYS A 174 -13.54 2.62 10.39
N PHE A 175 -13.89 3.28 9.29
CA PHE A 175 -14.14 4.71 9.19
C PHE A 175 -15.64 4.98 9.17
N ASP A 176 -16.33 4.38 8.19
CA ASP A 176 -17.78 4.48 8.00
C ASP A 176 -18.45 3.13 7.68
N GLY A 177 -17.67 2.07 7.52
CA GLY A 177 -18.18 0.73 7.23
C GLY A 177 -18.47 0.46 5.76
N SER A 178 -18.13 1.39 4.86
CA SER A 178 -18.40 1.28 3.42
C SER A 178 -17.78 0.04 2.77
N SER A 179 -16.63 -0.41 3.25
CA SER A 179 -15.92 -1.58 2.70
C SER A 179 -16.29 -2.90 3.39
N LEU A 180 -17.24 -2.88 4.34
CA LEU A 180 -17.56 -4.05 5.16
C LEU A 180 -18.13 -5.21 4.34
N TYR A 181 -19.02 -4.94 3.38
CA TYR A 181 -19.64 -5.98 2.55
C TYR A 181 -18.62 -6.68 1.62
N GLU A 182 -17.67 -5.93 1.07
CA GLU A 182 -16.62 -6.50 0.23
C GLU A 182 -15.67 -7.37 1.07
N LEU A 183 -15.27 -6.88 2.25
CA LEU A 183 -14.44 -7.65 3.18
C LEU A 183 -15.16 -8.92 3.68
N GLU A 184 -16.45 -8.82 4.00
CA GLU A 184 -17.29 -9.95 4.39
C GLU A 184 -17.30 -11.04 3.31
N ALA A 185 -17.50 -10.66 2.04
CA ALA A 185 -17.54 -11.60 0.93
C ALA A 185 -16.21 -12.36 0.79
N VAL A 186 -15.07 -11.66 0.85
CA VAL A 186 -13.75 -12.31 0.77
C VAL A 186 -13.46 -13.15 2.01
N TYR A 187 -13.81 -12.68 3.21
CA TYR A 187 -13.63 -13.43 4.45
C TYR A 187 -14.41 -14.75 4.42
N LYS A 188 -15.69 -14.73 4.00
CA LYS A 188 -16.50 -15.94 3.86
C LYS A 188 -15.89 -16.93 2.87
N GLU A 189 -15.32 -16.44 1.77
CA GLU A 189 -14.66 -17.29 0.79
C GLU A 189 -13.36 -17.89 1.34
N CYS A 190 -12.58 -17.13 2.10
CA CYS A 190 -11.43 -17.65 2.84
C CYS A 190 -11.83 -18.75 3.82
N CYS A 191 -12.90 -18.56 4.59
CA CYS A 191 -13.42 -19.60 5.47
C CYS A 191 -13.78 -20.90 4.72
N LYS A 192 -14.29 -20.82 3.48
CA LYS A 192 -14.57 -22.01 2.66
C LYS A 192 -13.29 -22.71 2.18
N ARG A 193 -12.24 -21.94 1.84
CA ARG A 193 -10.92 -22.46 1.44
C ARG A 193 -10.14 -23.07 2.62
N GLY A 194 -10.51 -22.75 3.86
CA GLY A 194 -9.94 -23.35 5.05
C GLY A 194 -8.43 -23.11 5.15
N LYS A 195 -7.63 -24.18 5.20
CA LYS A 195 -6.17 -24.11 5.37
C LYS A 195 -5.43 -23.37 4.25
N GLU A 196 -6.06 -23.21 3.08
CA GLU A 196 -5.48 -22.47 1.96
C GLU A 196 -5.62 -20.95 2.12
N CYS A 197 -6.58 -20.49 2.93
CA CYS A 197 -6.75 -19.08 3.30
C CYS A 197 -7.12 -18.95 4.78
N GLU A 198 -6.12 -19.02 5.65
CA GLU A 198 -6.31 -18.70 7.07
C GLU A 198 -6.12 -17.19 7.28
N LEU A 199 -7.21 -16.49 7.64
CA LEU A 199 -7.23 -15.06 7.89
C LEU A 199 -8.03 -14.77 9.17
N GLU A 200 -7.42 -14.03 10.09
CA GLU A 200 -8.09 -13.45 11.25
C GLU A 200 -8.33 -11.97 11.03
N ILE A 201 -9.48 -11.44 11.47
CA ILE A 201 -9.78 -10.01 11.37
C ILE A 201 -9.84 -9.37 12.75
N VAL A 202 -9.10 -8.27 12.92
CA VAL A 202 -9.21 -7.36 14.07
C VAL A 202 -9.87 -6.07 13.61
N VAL A 203 -11.00 -5.73 14.22
CA VAL A 203 -11.75 -4.50 13.94
C VAL A 203 -11.30 -3.39 14.87
N VAL A 204 -10.98 -2.22 14.29
CA VAL A 204 -10.58 -1.01 15.00
C VAL A 204 -11.37 0.18 14.49
N GLY A 205 -12.00 0.94 15.40
CA GLY A 205 -12.70 2.18 15.04
C GLY A 205 -11.82 3.42 15.06
N VAL A 206 -12.10 4.36 14.15
CA VAL A 206 -11.39 5.65 14.07
C VAL A 206 -12.38 6.84 14.12
N PRO A 207 -12.81 7.27 15.32
CA PRO A 207 -13.89 8.25 15.51
C PRO A 207 -13.40 9.71 15.43
N PHE A 208 -12.68 10.09 14.36
CA PHE A 208 -12.05 11.42 14.29
C PHE A 208 -12.60 12.39 13.23
N VAL A 209 -13.32 11.91 12.22
CA VAL A 209 -13.84 12.81 11.17
C VAL A 209 -15.25 13.31 11.47
N GLY A 210 -16.08 12.53 12.17
CA GLY A 210 -17.43 12.94 12.60
C GLY A 210 -17.51 13.66 13.94
N MET A 211 -16.41 13.73 14.72
CA MET A 211 -16.39 14.24 16.10
C MET A 211 -17.39 13.55 17.05
N GLU A 212 -17.88 12.36 16.68
CA GLU A 212 -18.77 11.58 17.51
C GLU A 212 -18.02 11.01 18.72
N PRO A 213 -18.68 10.87 19.89
CA PRO A 213 -18.11 10.19 21.03
C PRO A 213 -17.65 8.78 20.65
N PRO A 214 -16.48 8.28 21.10
CA PRO A 214 -15.94 7.02 20.60
C PRO A 214 -16.89 5.85 20.86
N LYS A 215 -17.59 5.86 22.00
CA LYS A 215 -18.60 4.85 22.35
C LYS A 215 -19.78 4.80 21.38
N LEU A 216 -20.17 5.94 20.80
CA LEU A 216 -21.26 5.98 19.83
C LEU A 216 -20.82 5.36 18.50
N MET A 217 -19.59 5.66 18.07
CA MET A 217 -18.99 5.00 16.91
C MET A 217 -18.88 3.49 17.13
N GLU A 218 -18.37 3.04 18.30
CA GLU A 218 -18.32 1.61 18.64
C GLU A 218 -19.70 0.95 18.50
N LYS A 219 -20.74 1.59 19.02
CA LYS A 219 -22.11 1.08 18.90
C LYS A 219 -22.53 0.92 17.44
N PHE A 220 -22.36 1.93 16.60
CA PHE A 220 -22.73 1.86 15.18
C PHE A 220 -21.94 0.79 14.42
N MET A 221 -20.64 0.66 14.70
CA MET A 221 -19.81 -0.39 14.09
C MET A 221 -20.29 -1.78 14.48
N ILE A 222 -20.63 -2.00 15.75
CA ILE A 222 -21.13 -3.29 16.24
C ILE A 222 -22.47 -3.63 15.60
N GLU A 223 -23.40 -2.67 15.52
CA GLU A 223 -24.70 -2.85 14.84
C GLU A 223 -24.51 -3.20 13.35
N ALA A 224 -23.58 -2.55 12.66
CA ALA A 224 -23.24 -2.86 11.28
C ALA A 224 -22.68 -4.29 11.13
N LEU A 225 -21.73 -4.68 11.99
CA LEU A 225 -21.12 -6.02 12.01
C LEU A 225 -22.14 -7.13 12.34
N GLU A 226 -23.10 -6.85 13.23
CA GLU A 226 -24.21 -7.74 13.53
C GLU A 226 -25.09 -7.98 12.31
N SER A 227 -25.40 -6.92 11.55
CA SER A 227 -26.25 -7.01 10.36
C SER A 227 -25.70 -7.95 9.27
N VAL A 228 -24.37 -8.12 9.22
CA VAL A 228 -23.66 -9.01 8.29
C VAL A 228 -23.16 -10.31 8.97
N LYS A 229 -23.56 -10.57 10.22
CA LYS A 229 -23.21 -11.77 10.99
C LYS A 229 -21.69 -11.97 11.19
N LEU A 230 -20.96 -10.88 11.40
CA LEU A 230 -19.50 -10.88 11.61
C LEU A 230 -19.08 -10.65 13.07
N LEU A 231 -19.97 -10.96 14.02
CA LEU A 231 -19.70 -10.82 15.45
C LEU A 231 -18.57 -11.73 15.98
N GLY A 232 -18.12 -12.70 15.19
CA GLY A 232 -17.00 -13.59 15.53
C GLY A 232 -15.62 -12.96 15.35
N TRP A 233 -15.50 -11.80 14.69
CA TRP A 233 -14.21 -11.11 14.54
C TRP A 233 -13.70 -10.52 15.86
N TRP A 234 -12.39 -10.29 15.94
CA TRP A 234 -11.75 -9.73 17.12
C TRP A 234 -11.96 -8.23 17.19
N PHE A 235 -12.26 -7.71 18.37
CA PHE A 235 -12.52 -6.28 18.56
C PHE A 235 -11.41 -5.62 19.37
N LEU A 236 -10.90 -4.49 18.86
CA LEU A 236 -10.08 -3.57 19.66
C LEU A 236 -10.95 -2.40 20.13
N PRO A 237 -11.21 -2.28 21.45
CA PRO A 237 -11.88 -1.12 22.01
C PRO A 237 -11.13 0.17 21.71
N PHE A 238 -11.84 1.30 21.70
CA PHE A 238 -11.27 2.59 21.34
C PHE A 238 -10.01 2.89 22.15
N ASN A 239 -8.94 3.15 21.40
CA ASN A 239 -7.66 3.57 21.93
C ASN A 239 -7.19 4.79 21.13
N ASN A 240 -7.20 5.96 21.76
CA ASN A 240 -6.97 7.24 21.10
C ASN A 240 -5.63 7.28 20.33
N THR A 241 -4.54 6.86 20.97
CA THR A 241 -3.21 6.80 20.34
C THR A 241 -3.17 5.82 19.16
N VAL A 242 -3.73 4.63 19.32
CA VAL A 242 -3.75 3.60 18.27
C VAL A 242 -4.62 4.02 17.09
N SER A 243 -5.84 4.50 17.34
CA SER A 243 -6.71 5.01 16.29
C SER A 243 -6.03 6.14 15.52
N HIS A 244 -5.32 7.06 16.18
CA HIS A 244 -4.57 8.13 15.50
C HIS A 244 -3.43 7.55 14.66
N ARG A 245 -2.68 6.57 15.17
CA ARG A 245 -1.60 5.89 14.45
C ARG A 245 -2.11 5.22 13.18
N LEU A 246 -3.11 4.36 13.30
CA LEU A 246 -3.70 3.66 12.15
C LEU A 246 -4.28 4.65 11.14
N CYS A 247 -4.97 5.69 11.60
CA CYS A 247 -5.50 6.74 10.73
C CYS A 247 -4.42 7.43 9.89
N ARG A 248 -3.25 7.71 10.47
CA ARG A 248 -2.10 8.31 9.76
C ARG A 248 -1.45 7.36 8.76
N MET A 249 -1.46 6.06 9.04
CA MET A 249 -0.79 5.05 8.21
C MET A 249 -1.63 4.61 7.00
N ARG A 250 -2.94 4.92 6.97
CA ARG A 250 -3.81 4.57 5.83
C ARG A 250 -3.39 5.31 4.55
N SER A 251 -3.62 4.65 3.42
CA SER A 251 -3.43 5.22 2.08
C SER A 251 -4.41 6.36 1.79
N ASP A 252 -5.68 6.19 2.18
CA ASP A 252 -6.70 7.24 2.16
C ASP A 252 -7.28 7.45 3.57
N SER A 253 -7.41 8.72 3.94
CA SER A 253 -7.94 9.12 5.25
C SER A 253 -9.48 9.13 5.32
N GLN A 254 -10.16 9.03 4.17
CA GLN A 254 -11.62 9.16 4.06
C GLN A 254 -12.34 7.84 3.76
N GLU A 255 -11.61 6.72 3.67
CA GLU A 255 -12.17 5.39 3.40
C GLU A 255 -11.74 4.40 4.47
N ASP A 256 -12.45 3.28 4.60
CA ASP A 256 -12.01 2.19 5.46
C ASP A 256 -10.60 1.71 5.07
N GLY A 257 -9.83 1.21 6.04
CA GLY A 257 -8.49 0.67 5.80
C GLY A 257 -8.41 -0.83 6.09
N LEU A 258 -7.56 -1.55 5.37
CA LEU A 258 -7.21 -2.93 5.68
C LEU A 258 -5.70 -3.09 5.67
N PHE A 259 -5.14 -3.30 6.87
CA PHE A 259 -3.73 -3.58 7.06
C PHE A 259 -3.54 -5.08 7.13
N ILE A 260 -2.53 -5.59 6.43
CA ILE A 260 -2.24 -7.01 6.35
C ILE A 260 -0.94 -7.29 7.09
N VAL A 261 -1.03 -8.04 8.17
CA VAL A 261 0.10 -8.40 9.02
C VAL A 261 0.53 -9.84 8.71
N ASP A 262 1.72 -9.97 8.13
CA ASP A 262 2.32 -11.26 7.80
C ASP A 262 3.12 -11.82 9.00
N PRO A 263 2.72 -12.98 9.57
CA PRO A 263 3.37 -13.57 10.72
C PRO A 263 4.75 -14.16 10.40
N VAL A 264 4.99 -14.55 9.15
CA VAL A 264 6.23 -15.19 8.69
C VAL A 264 7.27 -14.12 8.42
N ARG A 265 6.90 -13.11 7.63
CA ARG A 265 7.81 -12.05 7.19
C ARG A 265 7.91 -10.88 8.17
N LYS A 266 7.03 -10.81 9.16
CA LYS A 266 6.96 -9.75 10.20
C LYS A 266 6.84 -8.36 9.60
N TYR A 267 5.93 -8.23 8.64
CA TYR A 267 5.73 -7.04 7.82
C TYR A 267 4.25 -6.66 7.82
N VAL A 268 3.96 -5.38 7.62
CA VAL A 268 2.61 -4.82 7.58
C VAL A 268 2.38 -4.12 6.26
N ASP A 269 1.49 -4.67 5.43
CA ASP A 269 1.00 -3.99 4.24
C ASP A 269 -0.17 -3.08 4.59
N VAL A 270 -0.18 -1.85 4.10
CA VAL A 270 -1.31 -0.93 4.31
C VAL A 270 -2.32 -0.96 3.15
N TYR A 271 -2.02 -1.72 2.09
CA TYR A 271 -2.79 -1.75 0.85
C TYR A 271 -3.63 -3.04 0.68
N GLY A 272 -4.12 -3.62 1.78
CA GLY A 272 -4.92 -4.84 1.74
C GLY A 272 -6.16 -4.73 0.85
N PHE A 273 -6.92 -3.62 0.99
CA PHE A 273 -8.09 -3.37 0.16
C PHE A 273 -7.75 -3.18 -1.33
N PRO A 274 -6.82 -2.28 -1.71
CA PRO A 274 -6.39 -2.17 -3.12
C PRO A 274 -5.95 -3.50 -3.72
N VAL A 275 -5.15 -4.29 -2.99
CA VAL A 275 -4.72 -5.61 -3.46
C VAL A 275 -5.90 -6.55 -3.68
N MET A 276 -6.86 -6.60 -2.76
CA MET A 276 -8.06 -7.45 -2.91
C MET A 276 -8.92 -7.00 -4.10
N ALA A 277 -9.15 -5.70 -4.25
CA ALA A 277 -10.00 -5.17 -5.31
C ALA A 277 -9.39 -5.42 -6.71
N ASP A 278 -8.09 -5.18 -6.85
CA ASP A 278 -7.43 -5.21 -8.16
C ASP A 278 -7.06 -6.62 -8.63
N PHE A 279 -6.86 -7.58 -7.71
CA PHE A 279 -6.30 -8.90 -8.04
C PHE A 279 -7.23 -10.07 -7.74
N GLY A 280 -8.54 -9.86 -7.87
CA GLY A 280 -9.53 -10.94 -7.89
C GLY A 280 -10.04 -11.37 -6.52
N GLY A 281 -10.15 -10.44 -5.58
CA GLY A 281 -10.70 -10.69 -4.25
C GLY A 281 -9.87 -11.72 -3.50
N VAL A 282 -10.46 -12.89 -3.24
CA VAL A 282 -9.81 -13.99 -2.50
C VAL A 282 -8.58 -14.57 -3.21
N ASP A 283 -8.49 -14.49 -4.54
CA ASP A 283 -7.36 -15.03 -5.31
C ASP A 283 -6.07 -14.23 -5.10
N ALA A 284 -6.22 -12.99 -4.63
CA ALA A 284 -5.13 -12.15 -4.19
C ALA A 284 -4.54 -12.59 -2.83
N TYR A 285 -5.09 -13.58 -2.14
CA TYR A 285 -4.56 -14.06 -0.85
C TYR A 285 -3.06 -14.37 -0.99
N PRO A 286 -2.19 -13.84 -0.11
CA PRO A 286 -2.50 -13.27 1.19
C PRO A 286 -2.52 -11.73 1.24
N PHE A 287 -3.17 -11.12 0.24
CA PHE A 287 -3.61 -9.72 0.22
C PHE A 287 -2.51 -8.67 0.44
N ASN A 288 -1.26 -9.01 0.14
CA ASN A 288 -0.15 -8.09 0.27
C ASN A 288 0.67 -8.01 -1.03
N ARG A 289 1.22 -6.82 -1.28
CA ARG A 289 1.97 -6.44 -2.48
C ARG A 289 3.17 -7.33 -2.71
N ARG A 290 3.88 -7.70 -1.64
CA ARG A 290 5.09 -8.53 -1.73
C ARG A 290 4.77 -9.93 -2.25
N ASN A 291 3.69 -10.55 -1.79
CA ASN A 291 3.30 -11.87 -2.25
C ASN A 291 2.75 -11.84 -3.69
N LEU A 292 2.13 -10.74 -4.12
CA LEU A 292 1.81 -10.56 -5.54
C LEU A 292 3.07 -10.52 -6.40
N ILE A 293 4.10 -9.77 -5.97
CA ILE A 293 5.38 -9.71 -6.67
C ILE A 293 6.04 -11.09 -6.68
N GLU A 294 6.02 -11.83 -5.57
CA GLU A 294 6.60 -13.17 -5.51
C GLU A 294 5.88 -14.16 -6.44
N LYS A 295 4.54 -14.20 -6.42
CA LYS A 295 3.76 -15.03 -7.35
C LYS A 295 4.08 -14.69 -8.80
N GLU A 296 4.18 -13.39 -9.11
CA GLU A 296 4.49 -12.94 -10.47
C GLU A 296 5.93 -13.25 -10.86
N PHE A 297 6.86 -13.16 -9.91
CA PHE A 297 8.25 -13.55 -10.09
C PHE A 297 8.36 -15.04 -10.41
N GLU A 298 7.75 -15.90 -9.58
CA GLU A 298 7.73 -17.36 -9.82
C GLU A 298 7.11 -17.69 -11.19
N ARG A 299 6.01 -17.04 -11.55
CA ARG A 299 5.35 -17.22 -12.85
C ARG A 299 6.28 -16.81 -14.01
N LYS A 300 6.85 -15.60 -13.97
CA LYS A 300 7.76 -15.11 -15.03
C LYS A 300 9.04 -15.93 -15.12
N MET A 301 9.60 -16.39 -13.99
CA MET A 301 10.77 -17.29 -13.97
C MET A 301 10.46 -18.70 -14.49
N GLY A 302 9.19 -19.10 -14.48
CA GLY A 302 8.68 -20.30 -15.15
C GLY A 302 8.57 -20.16 -16.67
N LEU A 303 8.39 -18.95 -17.19
CA LEU A 303 8.26 -18.70 -18.62
C LEU A 303 9.58 -19.00 -19.35
N ARG A 304 9.45 -19.54 -20.56
CA ARG A 304 10.54 -19.70 -21.50
C ARG A 304 10.17 -19.00 -22.79
N LEU A 305 11.17 -18.49 -23.51
CA LEU A 305 10.93 -17.90 -24.83
C LEU A 305 10.18 -18.86 -25.77
N LYS A 306 10.55 -20.15 -25.74
CA LYS A 306 9.86 -21.23 -26.47
C LYS A 306 8.39 -21.39 -26.10
N SER A 307 8.06 -21.22 -24.81
CA SER A 307 6.68 -21.37 -24.35
C SER A 307 5.82 -20.15 -24.66
N LEU A 308 6.42 -18.95 -24.65
CA LEU A 308 5.78 -17.67 -24.99
C LEU A 308 5.50 -17.52 -26.48
N LEU A 309 6.36 -18.06 -27.34
CA LEU A 309 6.23 -17.98 -28.80
C LEU A 309 5.93 -19.33 -29.47
N PRO A 310 5.02 -20.18 -28.96
CA PRO A 310 4.88 -21.56 -29.44
C PRO A 310 4.27 -21.60 -30.84
N SER A 311 3.36 -20.68 -31.14
CA SER A 311 2.76 -20.50 -32.46
C SER A 311 3.69 -19.79 -33.45
N CYS A 312 4.75 -19.13 -32.99
CA CYS A 312 5.77 -18.52 -33.84
C CYS A 312 7.00 -19.42 -34.01
N TRP A 313 7.22 -20.38 -33.09
CA TRP A 313 8.41 -21.23 -33.07
C TRP A 313 8.54 -22.11 -34.32
N GLU A 314 7.41 -22.65 -34.78
CA GLU A 314 7.32 -23.48 -35.99
C GLU A 314 7.04 -22.66 -37.26
N GLN A 315 6.97 -21.33 -37.15
CA GLN A 315 6.63 -20.43 -38.25
C GLN A 315 7.81 -19.53 -38.64
N HIS A 316 7.60 -18.77 -39.72
CA HIS A 316 8.57 -17.83 -40.25
C HIS A 316 8.43 -16.46 -39.57
N VAL A 317 9.58 -15.86 -39.27
CA VAL A 317 9.70 -14.41 -39.08
C VAL A 317 10.14 -13.78 -40.39
N ILE A 318 9.74 -12.54 -40.60
CA ILE A 318 10.20 -11.75 -41.73
C ILE A 318 11.51 -11.08 -41.32
N LYS A 319 12.53 -11.20 -42.17
CA LYS A 319 13.82 -10.53 -41.99
C LYS A 319 14.28 -9.94 -43.30
N ARG A 320 14.82 -8.72 -43.26
CA ARG A 320 15.42 -8.07 -44.42
C ARG A 320 16.86 -8.54 -44.59
N LEU A 321 17.13 -9.28 -45.67
CA LEU A 321 18.46 -9.73 -46.07
C LEU A 321 18.77 -9.20 -47.47
N ASN A 322 19.89 -8.47 -47.64
CA ASN A 322 20.32 -7.95 -48.95
C ASN A 322 19.23 -7.17 -49.73
N ASN A 323 18.44 -6.35 -49.03
CA ASN A 323 17.31 -5.59 -49.57
C ASN A 323 16.12 -6.44 -50.08
N MET A 324 16.05 -7.71 -49.67
CA MET A 324 14.91 -8.59 -49.90
C MET A 324 14.32 -9.05 -48.56
N ASP A 325 13.00 -9.10 -48.46
CA ASP A 325 12.32 -9.60 -47.28
C ASP A 325 12.17 -11.12 -47.41
N GLU A 326 12.81 -11.86 -46.51
CA GLU A 326 12.82 -13.31 -46.48
C GLU A 326 12.06 -13.83 -45.26
N GLU A 327 11.28 -14.88 -45.48
CA GLU A 327 10.65 -15.67 -44.43
C GLU A 327 11.65 -16.71 -43.90
N VAL A 328 12.05 -16.57 -42.64
CA VAL A 328 13.04 -17.46 -42.00
C VAL A 328 12.40 -18.12 -40.77
N PRO A 329 12.52 -19.45 -40.57
CA PRO A 329 11.97 -20.09 -39.37
C PRO A 329 12.52 -19.45 -38.09
N LEU A 330 11.65 -19.07 -37.16
CA LEU A 330 12.06 -18.44 -35.90
C LEU A 330 13.05 -19.32 -35.13
N ALA A 331 12.81 -20.63 -35.10
CA ALA A 331 13.72 -21.60 -34.49
C ALA A 331 15.16 -21.47 -35.04
N GLN A 332 15.33 -21.27 -36.35
CA GLN A 332 16.66 -21.12 -36.95
C GLN A 332 17.35 -19.81 -36.54
N VAL A 333 16.57 -18.74 -36.36
CA VAL A 333 17.09 -17.46 -35.88
C VAL A 333 17.55 -17.59 -34.42
N LEU A 334 16.75 -18.24 -33.59
CA LEU A 334 17.00 -18.38 -32.16
C LEU A 334 18.08 -19.43 -31.83
N GLU A 335 18.21 -20.51 -32.62
CA GLU A 335 19.29 -21.49 -32.46
C GLU A 335 20.68 -20.91 -32.72
N LYS A 336 20.76 -19.85 -33.52
CA LYS A 336 22.01 -19.17 -33.87
C LYS A 336 22.34 -18.01 -32.94
N MET A 337 21.41 -17.62 -32.06
CA MET A 337 21.51 -16.40 -31.26
C MET A 337 21.35 -16.71 -29.77
N PRO A 338 22.43 -16.58 -28.96
CA PRO A 338 22.39 -16.88 -27.52
C PRO A 338 21.49 -15.93 -26.71
N PHE A 339 21.25 -14.70 -27.17
CA PHE A 339 20.44 -13.73 -26.44
C PHE A 339 19.34 -13.14 -27.32
N VAL A 340 18.16 -12.94 -26.72
CA VAL A 340 16.98 -12.48 -27.44
C VAL A 340 16.36 -11.32 -26.70
N VAL A 341 16.14 -10.21 -27.38
CA VAL A 341 15.33 -9.11 -26.88
C VAL A 341 13.97 -9.17 -27.57
N LEU A 342 12.93 -9.49 -26.81
CA LEU A 342 11.55 -9.49 -27.28
C LEU A 342 10.98 -8.08 -27.12
N TYR A 343 10.59 -7.48 -28.24
CA TYR A 343 9.87 -6.21 -28.27
C TYR A 343 8.40 -6.47 -28.60
N MET A 344 7.52 -6.24 -27.65
CA MET A 344 6.08 -6.37 -27.84
C MET A 344 5.44 -4.99 -27.95
N TYR A 345 4.58 -4.79 -28.94
CA TYR A 345 3.97 -3.48 -29.20
C TYR A 345 2.48 -3.60 -29.51
N LYS A 346 1.73 -2.54 -29.21
CA LYS A 346 0.35 -2.38 -29.67
C LYS A 346 0.32 -1.62 -31.00
N GLY A 347 -0.35 -2.16 -32.01
CA GLY A 347 -0.51 -1.50 -33.31
C GLY A 347 -1.34 -0.21 -33.22
N GLY A 348 -1.23 0.65 -34.24
CA GLY A 348 -2.23 1.72 -34.46
C GLY A 348 -2.00 3.08 -33.76
N LYS A 349 -0.87 3.32 -33.06
CA LYS A 349 -0.58 4.66 -32.52
C LYS A 349 -0.05 5.62 -33.58
N VAL A 350 -0.95 6.43 -34.15
CA VAL A 350 -0.58 7.58 -34.98
C VAL A 350 -0.33 8.79 -34.10
N PHE A 351 0.90 9.31 -34.09
CA PHE A 351 1.23 10.62 -33.55
C PHE A 351 1.31 11.63 -34.70
N GLU A 352 0.55 12.72 -34.61
CA GLU A 352 0.80 13.90 -35.44
C GLU A 352 1.93 14.73 -34.80
N LYS A 353 3.11 14.71 -35.42
CA LYS A 353 4.20 15.64 -35.05
C LYS A 353 4.64 16.39 -36.30
N LYS A 354 4.42 17.71 -36.31
CA LYS A 354 4.84 18.63 -37.39
C LYS A 354 4.38 18.21 -38.80
N ASN A 355 3.08 17.98 -38.99
CA ASN A 355 2.48 17.63 -40.30
C ASN A 355 3.04 16.35 -40.96
N LYS A 356 3.59 15.42 -40.17
CA LYS A 356 3.88 14.04 -40.60
C LYS A 356 3.16 13.07 -39.66
N ILE A 357 2.50 12.09 -40.26
CA ILE A 357 1.97 10.90 -39.59
C ILE A 357 3.19 10.10 -39.13
N TRP A 358 3.30 9.86 -37.82
CA TRP A 358 4.43 9.15 -37.23
C TRP A 358 3.90 8.02 -36.36
N TRP A 359 4.35 6.78 -36.60
CA TRP A 359 4.10 5.66 -35.70
C TRP A 359 5.12 5.74 -34.55
N GLY A 360 4.75 6.40 -33.46
CA GLY A 360 5.69 6.73 -32.38
C GLY A 360 5.78 5.62 -31.35
N TYR A 361 6.82 4.80 -31.44
CA TYR A 361 7.17 3.82 -30.41
C TYR A 361 8.30 4.41 -29.56
N GLU A 362 7.99 4.89 -28.35
CA GLU A 362 9.00 5.62 -27.55
C GLU A 362 10.11 4.68 -27.09
N ASP A 363 9.75 3.47 -26.65
CA ASP A 363 10.72 2.45 -26.28
C ASP A 363 11.28 1.77 -27.54
N GLY A 364 10.49 1.63 -28.61
CA GLY A 364 10.97 1.15 -29.91
C GLY A 364 12.12 2.00 -30.48
N ASP A 365 11.98 3.33 -30.53
CA ASP A 365 13.02 4.24 -31.03
C ASP A 365 14.32 4.16 -30.21
N LYS A 366 14.18 4.14 -28.87
CA LYS A 366 15.32 4.03 -27.96
C LYS A 366 16.01 2.68 -28.12
N LEU A 367 15.23 1.60 -28.28
CA LEU A 367 15.75 0.26 -28.51
C LEU A 367 16.47 0.16 -29.86
N ALA A 368 15.96 0.79 -30.92
CA ALA A 368 16.61 0.83 -32.23
C ALA A 368 17.95 1.60 -32.18
N ALA A 369 17.98 2.75 -31.49
CA ALA A 369 19.19 3.51 -31.27
C ALA A 369 20.23 2.71 -30.46
N TRP A 370 19.80 2.04 -29.39
CA TRP A 370 20.64 1.16 -28.59
C TRP A 370 21.20 0.00 -29.42
N TYR A 371 20.36 -0.73 -30.16
CA TYR A 371 20.77 -1.87 -30.96
C TYR A 371 21.81 -1.49 -32.03
N LYS A 372 21.63 -0.34 -32.67
CA LYS A 372 22.59 0.18 -33.65
C LYS A 372 23.94 0.55 -33.02
N ASN A 373 23.93 1.24 -31.88
CA ASN A 373 25.15 1.80 -31.30
C ASN A 373 25.92 0.77 -30.46
N GLU A 374 25.21 0.02 -29.61
CA GLU A 374 25.83 -0.90 -28.65
C GLU A 374 25.95 -2.30 -29.22
N ILE A 375 24.86 -2.86 -29.78
CA ILE A 375 24.91 -4.24 -30.28
C ILE A 375 25.67 -4.33 -31.59
N ARG A 376 25.33 -3.49 -32.59
CA ARG A 376 26.03 -3.50 -33.87
C ARG A 376 27.37 -2.80 -33.82
N GLY A 377 27.41 -1.59 -33.27
CA GLY A 377 28.62 -0.77 -33.22
C GLY A 377 29.78 -1.45 -32.47
N LYS A 378 29.48 -2.35 -31.52
CA LYS A 378 30.50 -3.08 -30.74
C LYS A 378 30.65 -4.56 -31.13
N GLY A 379 29.97 -5.03 -32.18
CA GLY A 379 30.17 -6.38 -32.74
C GLY A 379 29.42 -7.51 -32.02
N HIS A 380 28.36 -7.21 -31.27
CA HIS A 380 27.50 -8.19 -30.61
C HIS A 380 26.35 -8.71 -31.50
N SER A 381 26.23 -8.29 -32.76
CA SER A 381 25.12 -8.69 -33.66
C SER A 381 25.09 -10.18 -34.02
N SER A 382 26.15 -10.94 -33.73
CA SER A 382 26.15 -12.40 -33.82
C SER A 382 25.67 -13.10 -32.54
N SER A 383 25.38 -12.33 -31.49
CA SER A 383 24.99 -12.85 -30.17
C SER A 383 23.59 -12.42 -29.72
N VAL A 384 23.08 -11.29 -30.22
CA VAL A 384 21.78 -10.72 -29.84
C VAL A 384 20.88 -10.59 -31.06
N VAL A 385 19.62 -11.00 -30.92
CA VAL A 385 18.55 -10.71 -31.88
C VAL A 385 17.40 -9.99 -31.22
N VAL A 386 16.83 -9.00 -31.92
CA VAL A 386 15.56 -8.37 -31.52
C VAL A 386 14.43 -9.03 -32.30
N VAL A 387 13.41 -9.52 -31.59
CA VAL A 387 12.20 -10.12 -32.18
C VAL A 387 11.02 -9.23 -31.83
N THR A 388 10.26 -8.81 -32.83
CA THR A 388 9.08 -7.96 -32.64
C THR A 388 7.79 -8.77 -32.70
N VAL A 389 6.84 -8.45 -31.82
CA VAL A 389 5.54 -9.12 -31.74
C VAL A 389 4.43 -8.11 -31.48
N SER A 390 3.35 -8.19 -32.27
CA SER A 390 2.14 -7.41 -32.03
C SER A 390 1.34 -7.99 -30.85
N MET A 391 0.89 -7.13 -29.93
CA MET A 391 0.09 -7.49 -28.75
C MET A 391 -1.41 -7.45 -29.01
N ASP A 392 -1.86 -6.70 -30.01
CA ASP A 392 -3.27 -6.58 -30.39
C ASP A 392 -3.60 -7.29 -31.71
N GLY A 393 -2.61 -7.92 -32.35
CA GLY A 393 -2.77 -8.62 -33.62
C GLY A 393 -2.96 -7.69 -34.81
N ILE A 394 -2.70 -6.40 -34.62
CA ILE A 394 -2.71 -5.39 -35.68
C ILE A 394 -1.26 -5.21 -36.14
N ASP A 395 -1.05 -5.23 -37.46
CA ASP A 395 0.25 -4.94 -38.05
C ASP A 395 0.72 -3.54 -37.66
N GLY A 396 1.97 -3.46 -37.20
CA GLY A 396 2.68 -2.20 -37.01
C GLY A 396 3.36 -1.72 -38.29
N ASP A 397 4.32 -0.82 -38.14
CA ASP A 397 5.20 -0.39 -39.22
C ASP A 397 6.28 -1.46 -39.49
N THR A 398 5.87 -2.55 -40.15
CA THR A 398 6.74 -3.69 -40.49
C THR A 398 7.98 -3.25 -41.26
N ASP A 399 7.84 -2.28 -42.17
CA ASP A 399 8.97 -1.75 -42.92
C ASP A 399 9.99 -1.06 -42.01
N TRP A 400 9.54 -0.24 -41.05
CA TRP A 400 10.41 0.37 -40.05
C TRP A 400 11.16 -0.67 -39.22
N PHE A 401 10.49 -1.71 -38.73
CA PHE A 401 11.16 -2.79 -37.99
C PHE A 401 12.21 -3.51 -38.85
N LEU A 402 11.90 -3.76 -40.13
CA LEU A 402 12.82 -4.42 -41.05
C LEU A 402 14.03 -3.53 -41.40
N GLU A 403 13.85 -2.21 -41.49
CA GLU A 403 14.96 -1.25 -41.65
C GLU A 403 15.93 -1.26 -40.46
N THR A 404 15.44 -1.57 -39.25
CA THR A 404 16.29 -1.78 -38.07
C THR A 404 16.96 -3.16 -38.02
N GLU A 405 16.72 -4.00 -39.04
CA GLU A 405 17.20 -5.38 -39.18
C GLU A 405 16.77 -6.30 -38.04
N TRP A 406 15.63 -5.98 -37.43
CA TRP A 406 14.96 -6.82 -36.45
C TRP A 406 14.17 -7.94 -37.13
N SER A 407 13.88 -9.00 -36.39
CA SER A 407 13.04 -10.10 -36.86
C SER A 407 11.59 -9.81 -36.50
N VAL A 408 10.71 -9.78 -37.50
CA VAL A 408 9.29 -9.43 -37.31
C VAL A 408 8.43 -10.68 -37.32
N CYS A 409 7.71 -10.93 -36.23
CA CYS A 409 6.63 -11.92 -36.24
C CYS A 409 5.40 -11.32 -36.93
N PRO A 410 4.83 -12.00 -37.96
CA PRO A 410 3.59 -11.55 -38.59
C PRO A 410 2.47 -11.39 -37.57
N ALA A 411 1.70 -10.30 -37.66
CA ALA A 411 0.62 -10.05 -36.72
C ALA A 411 -0.49 -11.11 -36.89
N ASP A 412 -0.97 -11.60 -35.75
CA ASP A 412 -2.02 -12.62 -35.69
C ASP A 412 -2.81 -12.42 -34.39
N PRO A 413 -4.10 -12.08 -34.46
CA PRO A 413 -4.92 -11.84 -33.28
C PRO A 413 -4.97 -13.01 -32.29
N PHE A 414 -4.97 -14.26 -32.77
CA PHE A 414 -5.01 -15.44 -31.90
C PHE A 414 -3.67 -15.64 -31.18
N LYS A 415 -2.55 -15.41 -31.87
CA LYS A 415 -1.22 -15.46 -31.24
C LYS A 415 -1.05 -14.34 -30.22
N SER A 416 -1.48 -13.14 -30.58
CA SER A 416 -1.38 -11.94 -29.75
C SER A 416 -2.15 -12.12 -28.44
N ALA A 417 -3.37 -12.68 -28.51
CA ALA A 417 -4.15 -13.03 -27.33
C ALA A 417 -3.42 -14.05 -26.44
N LYS A 418 -2.89 -15.13 -27.03
CA LYS A 418 -2.16 -16.16 -26.28
C LYS A 418 -0.91 -15.59 -25.58
N ILE A 419 -0.09 -14.81 -26.28
CA ILE A 419 1.09 -14.16 -25.71
C ILE A 419 0.68 -13.22 -24.59
N CYS A 420 -0.39 -12.44 -24.78
CA CYS A 420 -0.86 -11.55 -23.73
C CYS A 420 -1.37 -12.30 -22.49
N ASP A 421 -2.04 -13.43 -22.67
CA ASP A 421 -2.56 -14.24 -21.56
C ASP A 421 -1.44 -15.00 -20.83
N GLU A 422 -0.38 -15.38 -21.55
CA GLU A 422 0.80 -16.03 -20.97
C GLU A 422 1.80 -15.05 -20.36
N TYR A 423 1.96 -13.86 -20.93
CA TYR A 423 2.95 -12.88 -20.45
C TYR A 423 2.39 -11.95 -19.38
N PHE A 424 1.16 -11.46 -19.54
CA PHE A 424 0.56 -10.53 -18.59
C PHE A 424 -0.33 -11.28 -17.61
N PHE A 425 0.02 -11.19 -16.33
CA PHE A 425 -0.73 -11.87 -15.29
C PHE A 425 -2.08 -11.20 -14.98
N HIS A 426 -2.22 -9.90 -15.28
CA HIS A 426 -3.44 -9.14 -15.09
C HIS A 426 -3.81 -8.33 -16.33
N ARG A 427 -5.10 -8.22 -16.64
CA ARG A 427 -5.58 -7.55 -17.87
C ARG A 427 -5.21 -6.07 -17.94
N GLN A 428 -5.12 -5.40 -16.79
CA GLN A 428 -4.70 -4.00 -16.72
C GLN A 428 -3.17 -3.85 -16.80
N CYS A 429 -2.40 -4.94 -16.62
CA CYS A 429 -0.94 -4.92 -16.77
C CYS A 429 -0.49 -4.94 -18.24
N ARG A 430 -1.27 -4.40 -19.18
CA ARG A 430 -0.97 -4.41 -20.62
C ARG A 430 -0.54 -3.00 -21.06
N PRO A 431 0.74 -2.62 -20.90
CA PRO A 431 1.24 -1.36 -21.44
C PRO A 431 1.24 -1.40 -22.98
N ASP A 432 1.47 -0.25 -23.60
CA ASP A 432 1.48 -0.15 -25.07
C ASP A 432 2.76 -0.70 -25.70
N GLU A 433 3.86 -0.72 -24.95
CA GLU A 433 5.18 -1.23 -25.36
C GLU A 433 5.79 -2.05 -24.20
N VAL A 434 6.43 -3.16 -24.53
CA VAL A 434 7.19 -4.00 -23.59
C VAL A 434 8.50 -4.44 -24.22
N VAL A 435 9.59 -4.35 -23.46
CA VAL A 435 10.90 -4.89 -23.84
C VAL A 435 11.32 -5.92 -22.79
N VAL A 436 11.63 -7.14 -23.23
CA VAL A 436 12.07 -8.24 -22.34
C VAL A 436 13.33 -8.87 -22.89
N ALA A 437 14.34 -9.05 -22.05
CA ALA A 437 15.57 -9.74 -22.43
C ALA A 437 15.55 -11.20 -21.96
N PHE A 438 15.92 -12.11 -22.84
CA PHE A 438 16.08 -13.54 -22.59
C PHE A 438 17.54 -13.97 -22.79
N GLY A 439 17.99 -14.88 -21.92
CA GLY A 439 19.33 -15.48 -21.98
C GLY A 439 19.40 -16.76 -22.82
N GLU A 440 20.57 -17.38 -22.82
CA GLU A 440 20.90 -18.60 -23.57
C GLU A 440 19.98 -19.79 -23.24
N ASP A 441 19.53 -19.87 -21.98
CA ASP A 441 18.61 -20.90 -21.51
C ASP A 441 17.13 -20.59 -21.80
N GLY A 442 16.88 -19.49 -22.52
CA GLY A 442 15.55 -18.99 -22.87
C GLY A 442 14.77 -18.45 -21.67
N ARG A 443 15.43 -18.17 -20.53
CA ARG A 443 14.82 -17.51 -19.37
C ARG A 443 14.96 -16.00 -19.45
N ILE A 444 14.03 -15.32 -18.80
CA ILE A 444 14.06 -13.86 -18.64
C ILE A 444 15.29 -13.46 -17.82
N GLN A 445 16.09 -12.53 -18.35
CA GLN A 445 17.21 -11.90 -17.67
C GLN A 445 16.84 -10.50 -17.15
N SER A 446 15.98 -9.77 -17.86
CA SER A 446 15.50 -8.44 -17.48
C SER A 446 14.13 -8.14 -18.11
N LEU A 447 13.30 -7.41 -17.36
CA LEU A 447 11.98 -6.87 -17.71
C LEU A 447 12.01 -5.33 -17.81
N ASP A 448 13.07 -4.68 -17.31
CA ASP A 448 13.20 -3.22 -17.38
C ASP A 448 13.84 -2.79 -18.70
N ALA A 449 13.02 -2.23 -19.60
CA ALA A 449 13.45 -1.66 -20.87
C ALA A 449 14.63 -0.68 -20.69
N SER A 450 14.61 0.17 -19.66
CA SER A 450 15.68 1.12 -19.39
C SER A 450 17.01 0.43 -19.08
N HIS A 451 16.98 -0.60 -18.22
CA HIS A 451 18.17 -1.40 -17.89
C HIS A 451 18.75 -2.09 -19.13
N ILE A 452 17.89 -2.70 -19.95
CA ILE A 452 18.31 -3.36 -21.21
C ILE A 452 19.01 -2.36 -22.14
N MET A 453 18.46 -1.15 -22.29
CA MET A 453 19.00 -0.11 -23.18
C MET A 453 20.23 0.61 -22.61
N GLU A 454 20.53 0.46 -21.32
CA GLU A 454 21.76 0.96 -20.69
C GLU A 454 22.92 -0.07 -20.76
N CYS A 455 22.60 -1.35 -21.01
CA CYS A 455 23.61 -2.40 -21.16
C CYS A 455 24.44 -2.20 -22.45
N GLN A 456 25.76 -2.41 -22.36
CA GLN A 456 26.65 -2.34 -23.53
C GLN A 456 26.60 -3.61 -24.42
N GLY A 457 25.91 -4.65 -23.94
CA GLY A 457 25.81 -5.96 -24.55
C GLY A 457 25.32 -7.00 -23.52
N PRO A 458 25.07 -8.25 -23.94
CA PRO A 458 24.70 -9.32 -23.03
C PRO A 458 25.87 -9.72 -22.11
N PRO A 459 25.60 -10.35 -20.95
CA PRO A 459 24.28 -10.75 -20.45
C PRO A 459 23.48 -9.59 -19.84
N PHE A 460 22.14 -9.65 -19.94
CA PHE A 460 21.23 -8.60 -19.50
C PHE A 460 20.76 -8.80 -18.06
N HIS A 461 21.63 -9.23 -17.16
CA HIS A 461 21.23 -9.58 -15.80
C HIS A 461 20.59 -8.39 -15.09
N ALA A 462 19.32 -8.54 -14.74
CA ALA A 462 18.64 -7.64 -13.83
C ALA A 462 19.36 -7.62 -12.48
N ASN A 463 19.52 -6.43 -11.91
CA ASN A 463 20.04 -6.30 -10.55
C ASN A 463 19.05 -6.86 -9.52
N ASN A 464 17.75 -6.74 -9.79
CA ASN A 464 16.67 -7.27 -8.93
C ASN A 464 15.37 -7.41 -9.74
N LEU A 465 15.02 -8.62 -10.16
CA LEU A 465 13.80 -8.89 -10.94
C LEU A 465 12.51 -8.58 -10.16
N HIS A 466 12.47 -8.77 -8.83
CA HIS A 466 11.32 -8.36 -8.02
C HIS A 466 11.08 -6.86 -8.14
N ALA A 467 12.15 -6.05 -8.19
CA ALA A 467 12.06 -4.59 -8.39
C ALA A 467 11.54 -4.20 -9.76
N GLU A 468 11.95 -4.91 -10.80
CA GLU A 468 11.44 -4.68 -12.15
C GLU A 468 9.96 -5.05 -12.26
N ILE A 469 9.52 -6.13 -11.62
CA ILE A 469 8.10 -6.52 -11.56
C ILE A 469 7.28 -5.45 -10.83
N ALA A 470 7.72 -4.97 -9.66
CA ALA A 470 7.02 -3.88 -8.97
C ALA A 470 6.95 -2.59 -9.80
N LYS A 471 7.98 -2.30 -10.60
CA LYS A 471 8.01 -1.18 -11.54
C LYS A 471 7.02 -1.39 -12.69
N GLU A 472 6.88 -2.61 -13.22
CA GLU A 472 5.90 -2.98 -14.24
C GLU A 472 4.47 -2.74 -13.74
N PHE A 473 4.16 -3.21 -12.52
CA PHE A 473 2.91 -2.92 -11.83
C PHE A 473 2.62 -1.43 -11.70
N TYR A 474 3.61 -0.65 -11.26
CA TYR A 474 3.47 0.78 -11.11
C TYR A 474 3.18 1.48 -12.44
N LYS A 475 3.91 1.13 -13.50
CA LYS A 475 3.74 1.69 -14.85
C LYS A 475 2.37 1.38 -15.46
N THR A 476 1.71 0.30 -15.03
CA THR A 476 0.40 -0.13 -15.53
C THR A 476 -0.78 0.44 -14.75
N GLY A 477 -0.52 1.31 -13.76
CA GLY A 477 -1.55 2.07 -13.05
C GLY A 477 -1.71 1.70 -11.57
N PHE A 478 -1.05 0.64 -11.09
CA PHE A 478 -1.06 0.26 -9.68
C PHE A 478 -0.07 1.10 -8.89
N LEU A 479 -0.38 2.39 -8.70
CA LEU A 479 0.52 3.37 -8.10
C LEU A 479 1.02 2.97 -6.70
N TYR A 480 0.20 2.22 -5.94
CA TYR A 480 0.56 1.71 -4.63
C TYR A 480 1.58 0.56 -4.64
N MET A 481 1.93 0.02 -5.82
CA MET A 481 3.02 -0.96 -5.97
C MET A 481 4.40 -0.28 -6.01
N TYR A 482 4.45 1.06 -6.08
CA TYR A 482 5.70 1.81 -5.95
C TYR A 482 6.35 1.52 -4.59
N HIS A 483 7.64 1.16 -4.62
CA HIS A 483 8.45 0.69 -3.48
C HIS A 483 8.11 -0.71 -2.93
N ALA A 484 7.14 -1.45 -3.49
CA ALA A 484 6.80 -2.78 -2.99
C ALA A 484 7.92 -3.84 -3.14
N ALA A 485 8.96 -3.56 -3.92
CA ALA A 485 10.11 -4.45 -4.10
C ALA A 485 11.38 -4.00 -3.38
N ALA A 486 11.36 -2.85 -2.69
CA ALA A 486 12.36 -2.55 -1.67
C ALA A 486 12.07 -3.31 -0.36
N LEU A 487 10.91 -3.99 -0.31
CA LEU A 487 10.43 -4.85 0.76
C LEU A 487 11.08 -6.23 0.69
#